data_AF-A0A7C7WMH3-F1
#
_entry.id   AF-A0A7C7WMH3-F1
#
_cell.length_a   1.000
_cell.length_b   1.000
_cell.length_c   1.000
_cell.angle_alpha   90.00
_cell.angle_beta   90.00
_cell.angle_gamma   90.00
#
_symmetry.space_group_name_H-M   'P 1'
#
loop_
_entity.id
_entity.type
_entity.pdbx_description
1 polymer ?
#
loop_
_entity_poly.entity_id
_entity_poly.type
_entity_poly.pdbx_seq_one_letter_code
_entity_poly.pdbx_strand_id
1 'polypeptide(L)'
;MSAGILRGRVNGRRSRWRLHQLPPHLRRIAVIERDHGMEALGLFVGRGGLPISRRQWHATFEAASGRALRLAQDEMGGRRARITPHDLRHTFAVVLLKSLTDVALAREAERRAGNVGPATISEHIAINPRLTVQRLLGHSNPATTMVYLRYIEDTDALIQDVFESWSDEGMTYADAVLADRNVA
;
A
#
# COMPACT_ATOMS: atom_id res chain seq x y z
N MET A 1 -26.98 -2.48 -5.54
CA MET A 1 -26.20 -2.48 -4.27
C MET A 1 -25.33 -1.24 -4.25
N SER A 2 -25.42 -0.35 -3.25
CA SER A 2 -24.41 0.72 -3.16
C SER A 2 -23.10 0.05 -2.75
N ALA A 3 -22.07 0.16 -3.60
CA ALA A 3 -20.80 -0.51 -3.40
C ALA A 3 -20.26 -0.22 -1.98
N GLY A 4 -19.94 -1.27 -1.22
CA GLY A 4 -19.26 -1.16 0.06
C GLY A 4 -20.11 -0.85 1.29
N ILE A 5 -21.45 -0.84 1.23
CA ILE A 5 -22.29 -0.75 2.44
C ILE A 5 -22.89 -2.11 2.79
N LEU A 6 -22.56 -2.61 3.98
CA LEU A 6 -23.10 -3.81 4.58
C LEU A 6 -24.27 -3.46 5.50
N ARG A 7 -25.33 -4.27 5.43
CA ARG A 7 -26.45 -4.23 6.37
C ARG A 7 -26.60 -5.62 6.95
N GLY A 8 -26.72 -5.73 8.27
CA GLY A 8 -26.79 -7.02 8.94
C GLY A 8 -27.27 -6.91 10.37
N ARG A 9 -27.09 -7.99 11.13
CA ARG A 9 -27.38 -8.05 12.57
C ARG A 9 -26.11 -8.37 13.35
N VAL A 10 -25.90 -7.67 14.46
CA VAL A 10 -24.84 -7.95 15.45
C VAL A 10 -25.53 -8.08 16.81
N ASN A 11 -25.40 -9.23 17.47
CA ASN A 11 -26.08 -9.53 18.74
C ASN A 11 -27.59 -9.23 18.69
N GLY A 12 -28.26 -9.65 17.61
CA GLY A 12 -29.70 -9.43 17.38
C GLY A 12 -30.08 -8.00 16.95
N ARG A 13 -29.19 -7.01 17.10
CA ARG A 13 -29.45 -5.62 16.73
C ARG A 13 -29.09 -5.38 15.27
N ARG A 14 -29.96 -4.67 14.54
CA ARG A 14 -29.65 -4.23 13.16
C ARG A 14 -28.47 -3.27 13.17
N SER A 15 -27.57 -3.42 12.22
CA SER A 15 -26.41 -2.54 12.05
C SER A 15 -26.11 -2.30 10.58
N ARG A 16 -25.49 -1.16 10.31
CA ARG A 16 -25.04 -0.75 8.98
C ARG A 16 -23.58 -0.32 9.09
N TRP A 17 -22.74 -0.84 8.19
CA TRP A 17 -21.31 -0.56 8.17
C TRP A 17 -20.87 -0.26 6.74
N ARG A 18 -19.91 0.65 6.55
CA ARG A 18 -19.07 0.57 5.35
C ARG A 18 -18.14 -0.62 5.52
N LEU A 19 -17.92 -1.43 4.48
CA LEU A 19 -17.11 -2.65 4.54
C LEU A 19 -15.72 -2.39 5.15
N HIS A 20 -15.06 -1.31 4.73
CA HIS A 20 -13.75 -0.91 5.25
C HIS A 20 -13.77 -0.41 6.70
N GLN A 21 -14.94 -0.07 7.25
CA GLN A 21 -15.13 0.36 8.64
C GLN A 21 -15.59 -0.78 9.56
N LEU A 22 -16.02 -1.92 9.02
CA LEU A 22 -16.42 -3.07 9.83
C LEU A 22 -15.23 -3.52 10.71
N PRO A 23 -15.33 -3.60 12.04
CA PRO A 23 -14.20 -3.96 12.90
C PRO A 23 -13.59 -5.34 12.56
N PRO A 24 -12.27 -5.54 12.70
CA PRO A 24 -11.63 -6.82 12.34
C PRO A 24 -12.21 -8.05 13.04
N HIS A 25 -12.60 -7.93 14.31
CA HIS A 25 -13.20 -9.04 15.05
C HIS A 25 -14.59 -9.42 14.50
N LEU A 26 -15.37 -8.44 14.02
CA LEU A 26 -16.65 -8.69 13.34
C LEU A 26 -16.45 -9.23 11.93
N ARG A 27 -15.48 -8.70 11.17
CA ARG A 27 -15.15 -9.23 9.83
C ARG A 27 -14.85 -10.73 9.87
N ARG A 28 -14.15 -11.19 10.91
CA ARG A 28 -13.75 -12.59 11.08
C ARG A 28 -14.93 -13.55 11.24
N ILE A 29 -16.08 -13.07 11.69
CA ILE A 29 -17.27 -13.90 11.95
C ILE A 29 -18.45 -13.51 11.05
N ALA A 30 -18.26 -12.52 10.17
CA ALA A 30 -19.33 -12.04 9.31
C ALA A 30 -19.66 -13.07 8.25
N VAL A 31 -20.95 -13.39 8.16
CA VAL A 31 -21.54 -14.25 7.14
C VAL A 31 -22.61 -13.50 6.37
N ILE A 32 -22.86 -13.92 5.14
CA ILE A 32 -23.97 -13.51 4.31
C ILE A 32 -24.88 -14.70 4.07
N GLU A 33 -26.18 -14.50 4.24
CA GLU A 33 -27.19 -15.50 3.89
C GLU A 33 -27.51 -15.37 2.40
N ARG A 34 -27.45 -16.50 1.69
CA ARG A 34 -27.81 -16.66 0.29
C ARG A 34 -28.79 -17.81 0.14
N ASP A 35 -29.30 -18.01 -1.08
CA ASP A 35 -30.27 -19.06 -1.40
C ASP A 35 -29.77 -20.47 -1.04
N HIS A 36 -28.45 -20.68 -0.99
CA HIS A 36 -27.82 -21.96 -0.64
C HIS A 36 -27.32 -22.04 0.81
N GLY A 37 -27.67 -21.07 1.65
CA GLY A 37 -27.30 -21.02 3.07
C GLY A 37 -26.33 -19.89 3.41
N MET A 38 -25.59 -20.05 4.51
CA MET A 38 -24.67 -19.04 5.01
C MET A 38 -23.27 -19.20 4.43
N GLU A 39 -22.70 -18.11 3.93
CA GLU A 39 -21.34 -18.04 3.42
C GLU A 39 -20.54 -16.99 4.18
N ALA A 40 -19.23 -17.17 4.32
CA ALA A 40 -18.39 -16.11 4.88
C ALA A 40 -18.39 -14.86 3.99
N LEU A 41 -18.39 -13.69 4.62
CA LEU A 41 -18.26 -12.42 3.92
C LEU A 41 -16.84 -12.19 3.37
N GLY A 42 -15.83 -12.88 3.92
CA GLY A 42 -14.43 -12.73 3.53
C GLY A 42 -14.07 -13.48 2.25
N LEU A 43 -13.27 -12.84 1.39
CA LEU A 43 -12.77 -13.45 0.14
C LEU A 43 -11.88 -14.67 0.39
N PHE A 44 -11.00 -14.60 1.38
CA PHE A 44 -10.09 -15.68 1.74
C PHE A 44 -10.63 -16.44 2.95
N VAL A 45 -10.97 -17.71 2.75
CA VAL A 45 -11.53 -18.59 3.78
C VAL A 45 -10.57 -19.73 4.12
N GLY A 46 -10.58 -20.13 5.39
CA GLY A 46 -9.90 -21.36 5.83
C GLY A 46 -10.79 -22.59 5.61
N ARG A 47 -10.28 -23.77 5.98
CA ARG A 47 -11.02 -25.05 5.85
C ARG A 47 -12.40 -25.06 6.53
N GLY A 48 -12.60 -24.25 7.57
CA GLY A 48 -13.88 -24.13 8.27
C GLY A 48 -14.87 -23.16 7.61
N GLY A 49 -14.62 -22.68 6.39
CA GLY A 49 -15.50 -21.75 5.68
C GLY A 49 -15.51 -20.33 6.25
N LEU A 50 -14.71 -20.04 7.26
CA LEU A 50 -14.57 -18.71 7.87
C LEU A 50 -13.31 -17.98 7.40
N PRO A 51 -13.27 -16.63 7.48
CA PRO A 51 -12.10 -15.84 7.15
C PRO A 51 -10.81 -16.32 7.83
N ILE A 52 -9.70 -16.31 7.08
CA ILE A 52 -8.39 -16.76 7.56
C ILE A 52 -7.92 -15.90 8.76
N SER A 53 -7.53 -16.55 9.86
CA SER A 53 -6.99 -15.89 11.04
C SER A 53 -5.57 -15.36 10.81
N ARG A 54 -5.14 -14.35 11.59
CA ARG A 54 -3.75 -13.84 11.55
C ARG A 54 -2.71 -14.95 11.75
N ARG A 55 -2.95 -15.85 12.71
CA ARG A 55 -2.06 -17.00 12.97
C ARG A 55 -1.97 -17.91 11.76
N GLN A 56 -3.10 -18.18 11.10
CA GLN A 56 -3.12 -19.03 9.92
C GLN A 56 -2.38 -18.38 8.75
N TRP A 57 -2.51 -17.07 8.54
CA TRP A 57 -1.70 -16.35 7.55
C TRP A 57 -0.20 -16.50 7.82
N HIS A 58 0.23 -16.31 9.07
CA HIS A 58 1.65 -16.49 9.42
C HIS A 58 2.13 -17.92 9.15
N ALA A 59 1.33 -18.94 9.50
CA ALA A 59 1.66 -20.34 9.24
C ALA A 59 1.76 -20.65 7.73
N THR A 60 0.84 -20.10 6.93
CA THR A 60 0.89 -20.24 5.46
C THR A 60 2.17 -19.64 4.88
N PHE A 61 2.57 -18.47 5.34
CA PHE A 61 3.78 -17.78 4.89
C PHE A 61 5.06 -18.46 5.37
N GLU A 62 5.08 -18.98 6.60
CA GLU A 62 6.18 -19.81 7.10
C GLU A 62 6.35 -21.06 6.24
N ALA A 63 5.26 -21.77 5.96
CA ALA A 63 5.30 -22.97 5.12
C ALA A 63 5.78 -22.66 3.70
N ALA A 64 5.37 -21.52 3.14
CA ALA A 64 5.85 -21.04 1.84
C ALA A 64 7.34 -20.68 1.86
N SER A 65 7.78 -19.94 2.86
CA SER A 65 9.20 -19.58 3.05
C SER A 65 10.07 -20.82 3.19
N GLY A 66 9.61 -21.82 3.95
CA GLY A 66 10.31 -23.10 4.10
C GLY A 66 10.39 -23.89 2.78
N ARG A 67 9.37 -23.83 1.92
CA ARG A 67 9.44 -24.43 0.57
C ARG A 67 10.43 -23.69 -0.32
N ALA A 68 10.39 -22.36 -0.35
CA ALA A 68 11.29 -21.55 -1.15
C ALA A 68 12.76 -21.80 -0.77
N LEU A 69 13.06 -21.82 0.53
CA LEU A 69 14.39 -22.13 1.03
C LEU A 69 14.89 -23.52 0.61
N ARG A 70 14.00 -24.53 0.56
CA ARG A 70 14.40 -25.87 0.10
C ARG A 70 14.65 -25.96 -1.40
N LEU A 71 13.96 -25.15 -2.21
CA LEU A 71 13.99 -25.24 -3.67
C LEU A 71 15.04 -24.31 -4.30
N ALA A 72 15.30 -23.17 -3.69
CA ALA A 72 16.11 -22.10 -4.28
C ALA A 72 17.00 -21.44 -3.21
N GLN A 73 17.66 -22.25 -2.36
CA GLN A 73 18.45 -21.74 -1.23
C GLN A 73 19.51 -20.71 -1.67
N ASP A 74 20.19 -21.00 -2.78
CA ASP A 74 21.30 -20.19 -3.29
C ASP A 74 20.83 -18.85 -3.89
N GLU A 75 19.58 -18.79 -4.36
CA GLU A 75 18.96 -17.57 -4.90
C GLU A 75 18.40 -16.65 -3.79
N MET A 76 18.17 -17.18 -2.59
CA MET A 76 17.57 -16.44 -1.47
C MET A 76 18.58 -15.56 -0.69
N GLY A 77 19.79 -15.37 -1.24
CA GLY A 77 20.77 -14.40 -0.72
C GLY A 77 21.26 -14.68 0.71
N GLY A 78 21.28 -15.95 1.12
CA GLY A 78 21.79 -16.39 2.43
C GLY A 78 20.91 -16.07 3.63
N ARG A 79 19.75 -15.41 3.46
CA ARG A 79 18.86 -15.07 4.59
C ARG A 79 17.84 -16.18 4.85
N ARG A 80 17.95 -16.79 6.02
CA ARG A 80 16.94 -17.66 6.65
C ARG A 80 15.71 -16.85 7.10
N ALA A 81 15.21 -15.95 6.27
CA ALA A 81 14.14 -15.05 6.66
C ALA A 81 12.80 -15.78 6.54
N ARG A 82 12.17 -16.00 7.68
CA ARG A 82 10.74 -16.28 7.75
C ARG A 82 10.01 -15.03 7.24
N ILE A 83 9.67 -15.00 5.96
CA ILE A 83 9.01 -13.86 5.34
C ILE A 83 7.57 -13.77 5.87
N THR A 84 7.19 -12.61 6.36
CA THR A 84 5.82 -12.30 6.78
C THR A 84 5.09 -11.50 5.70
N PRO A 85 3.75 -11.43 5.75
CA PRO A 85 3.00 -10.52 4.87
C PRO A 85 3.44 -9.05 4.99
N HIS A 86 3.95 -8.64 6.16
CA HIS A 86 4.41 -7.27 6.37
C HIS A 86 5.74 -7.01 5.66
N ASP A 87 6.65 -7.99 5.63
CA ASP A 87 7.91 -7.89 4.89
C ASP A 87 7.65 -7.71 3.39
N LEU A 88 6.71 -8.47 2.82
CA LEU A 88 6.34 -8.29 1.41
C LEU A 88 5.71 -6.92 1.13
N ARG A 89 4.91 -6.39 2.06
CA ARG A 89 4.39 -5.02 1.95
C ARG A 89 5.52 -3.99 1.95
N HIS A 90 6.53 -4.20 2.79
CA HIS A 90 7.73 -3.36 2.83
C HIS A 90 8.51 -3.44 1.50
N THR A 91 8.81 -4.65 1.02
CA THR A 91 9.50 -4.86 -0.26
C THR A 91 8.75 -4.21 -1.43
N PHE A 92 7.42 -4.40 -1.50
CA PHE A 92 6.59 -3.74 -2.50
C PHE A 92 6.75 -2.21 -2.47
N ALA A 93 6.72 -1.62 -1.27
CA ALA A 93 6.84 -0.17 -1.12
C ALA A 93 8.21 0.34 -1.58
N VAL A 94 9.30 -0.30 -1.17
CA VAL A 94 10.67 0.09 -1.55
C VAL A 94 10.90 -0.05 -3.05
N VAL A 95 10.55 -1.20 -3.62
CA VAL A 95 10.74 -1.47 -5.06
C VAL A 95 9.93 -0.49 -5.90
N LEU A 96 8.65 -0.28 -5.56
CA LEU A 96 7.80 0.63 -6.30
C LEU A 96 8.27 2.09 -6.16
N LEU A 97 8.67 2.51 -4.97
CA LEU A 97 9.18 3.86 -4.74
C LEU A 97 10.44 4.10 -5.58
N LYS A 98 11.37 3.14 -5.62
CA LYS A 98 12.56 3.22 -6.47
C LYS A 98 12.19 3.36 -7.95
N SER A 99 11.36 2.46 -8.48
CA SER A 99 10.99 2.49 -9.91
C SER A 99 10.26 3.77 -10.31
N LEU A 100 9.39 4.29 -9.45
CA LEU A 100 8.70 5.56 -9.71
C LEU A 100 9.67 6.75 -9.66
N THR A 101 10.64 6.73 -8.74
CA THR A 101 11.70 7.74 -8.69
C THR A 101 12.55 7.73 -9.95
N ASP A 102 12.97 6.55 -10.43
CA ASP A 102 13.75 6.42 -11.66
C ASP A 102 12.99 7.01 -12.87
N VAL A 103 11.69 6.72 -12.98
CA VAL A 103 10.82 7.28 -14.03
C VAL A 103 10.70 8.81 -13.90
N ALA A 104 10.55 9.32 -12.68
CA ALA A 104 10.43 10.76 -12.45
C ALA A 104 11.73 11.50 -12.77
N LEU A 105 12.89 10.92 -12.42
CA LEU A 105 14.21 11.45 -12.76
C LEU A 105 14.46 11.47 -14.26
N ALA A 106 14.11 10.40 -14.98
CA ALA A 106 14.25 10.33 -16.43
C ALA A 106 13.44 11.43 -17.13
N ARG A 107 12.18 11.65 -16.70
CA ARG A 107 11.34 12.73 -17.24
C ARG A 107 11.91 14.11 -16.95
N GLU A 108 12.44 14.32 -15.75
CA GLU A 108 13.06 15.60 -15.41
C GLU A 108 14.34 15.86 -16.23
N ALA A 109 15.14 14.82 -16.48
CA ALA A 109 16.28 14.92 -17.39
C ALA A 109 15.86 15.31 -18.82
N GLU A 110 14.77 14.72 -19.34
CA GLU A 110 14.20 15.10 -20.65
C GLU A 110 13.73 16.56 -20.69
N ARG A 111 13.12 17.05 -19.61
CA ARG A 111 12.73 18.47 -19.48
C ARG A 111 13.94 19.40 -19.49
N ARG A 112 14.98 19.08 -18.70
CA ARG A 112 16.22 19.89 -18.67
C ARG A 112 16.94 19.90 -20.01
N ALA A 113 16.84 18.81 -20.77
CA ALA A 113 17.36 18.74 -22.15
C ALA A 113 16.51 19.54 -23.16
N GLY A 114 15.40 20.14 -22.74
CA GLY A 114 14.49 20.90 -23.61
C GLY A 114 13.60 20.03 -24.49
N ASN A 115 13.57 18.71 -24.27
CA ASN A 115 12.79 17.77 -25.08
C ASN A 115 11.30 17.75 -24.69
N VAL A 116 10.95 18.29 -23.51
CA VAL A 116 9.59 18.34 -22.97
C VAL A 116 9.36 19.75 -22.40
N GLY A 117 8.14 20.28 -22.57
CA GLY A 117 7.76 21.59 -22.03
C GLY A 117 7.76 21.64 -20.49
N PRO A 118 7.66 22.83 -19.89
CA PRO A 118 7.59 22.99 -18.43
C PRO A 118 6.38 22.25 -17.87
N ALA A 119 6.60 21.45 -16.82
CA ALA A 119 5.53 20.70 -16.20
C ALA A 119 4.63 21.60 -15.35
N THR A 120 3.33 21.27 -15.35
CA THR A 120 2.38 21.94 -14.46
C THR A 120 2.48 21.36 -13.05
N ILE A 121 2.08 22.14 -12.04
CA ILE A 121 2.00 21.65 -10.64
C ILE A 121 1.19 20.34 -10.57
N SER A 122 0.07 20.25 -11.27
CA SER A 122 -0.75 19.03 -11.32
C SER A 122 0.00 17.82 -11.88
N GLU A 123 0.87 18.02 -12.87
CA GLU A 123 1.71 16.97 -13.44
C GLU A 123 2.78 16.51 -12.43
N HIS A 124 3.42 17.44 -11.72
CA HIS A 124 4.36 17.12 -10.64
C HIS A 124 3.69 16.31 -9.52
N ILE A 125 2.47 16.69 -9.12
CA ILE A 125 1.69 15.95 -8.13
C ILE A 125 1.38 14.53 -8.62
N ALA A 126 0.97 14.38 -9.88
CA ALA A 126 0.60 13.10 -10.47
C ALA A 126 1.80 12.14 -10.60
N ILE A 127 2.99 12.67 -10.86
CA ILE A 127 4.21 11.88 -11.03
C ILE A 127 4.92 11.61 -9.70
N ASN A 128 4.53 12.28 -8.60
CA ASN A 128 5.25 12.17 -7.35
C ASN A 128 5.29 10.71 -6.82
N PRO A 129 6.49 10.09 -6.77
CA PRO A 129 6.66 8.70 -6.35
C PRO A 129 6.15 8.44 -4.92
N ARG A 130 6.43 9.38 -4.02
CA ARG A 130 6.11 9.26 -2.59
C ARG A 130 4.60 9.29 -2.37
N LEU A 131 3.87 10.18 -3.03
CA LEU A 131 2.41 10.22 -2.89
C LEU A 131 1.73 9.02 -3.52
N THR A 132 2.25 8.56 -4.66
CA THR A 132 1.74 7.35 -5.30
C THR A 132 1.85 6.17 -4.35
N VAL A 133 3.03 5.94 -3.76
CA VAL A 133 3.24 4.87 -2.77
C VAL A 133 2.42 5.10 -1.50
N GLN A 134 2.37 6.32 -0.97
CA GLN A 134 1.56 6.64 0.21
C GLN A 134 0.08 6.30 0.00
N ARG A 135 -0.50 6.68 -1.15
CA ARG A 135 -1.90 6.41 -1.50
C ARG A 135 -2.16 4.91 -1.66
N LEU A 136 -1.28 4.20 -2.37
CA LEU A 136 -1.40 2.75 -2.56
C LEU A 136 -1.30 1.97 -1.25
N LEU A 137 -0.44 2.41 -0.33
CA LEU A 137 -0.30 1.81 0.98
C LEU A 137 -1.41 2.24 1.95
N GLY A 138 -2.16 3.30 1.64
CA GLY A 138 -3.19 3.86 2.52
C GLY A 138 -2.61 4.49 3.78
N HIS A 139 -1.41 5.07 3.72
CA HIS A 139 -0.78 5.73 4.86
C HIS A 139 -1.44 7.09 5.12
N SER A 140 -2.06 7.25 6.28
CA SER A 140 -2.63 8.53 6.72
C SER A 140 -1.57 9.55 7.11
N ASN A 141 -0.37 9.10 7.49
CA ASN A 141 0.79 9.94 7.81
C ASN A 141 1.91 9.75 6.76
N PRO A 142 2.32 10.80 6.04
CA PRO A 142 3.44 10.75 5.09
C PRO A 142 4.75 10.25 5.72
N ALA A 143 4.99 10.50 7.01
CA ALA A 143 6.19 10.06 7.72
C ALA A 143 6.34 8.52 7.73
N THR A 144 5.24 7.78 7.66
CA THR A 144 5.27 6.30 7.57
C THR A 144 5.84 5.84 6.22
N THR A 145 5.68 6.62 5.16
CA THR A 145 6.28 6.36 3.85
C THR A 145 7.76 6.78 3.82
N MET A 146 8.17 7.77 4.62
CA MET A 146 9.58 8.21 4.72
C MET A 146 10.54 7.13 5.19
N VAL A 147 10.06 6.15 5.97
CA VAL A 147 10.86 4.99 6.40
C VAL A 147 11.47 4.25 5.21
N TYR A 148 10.83 4.26 4.05
CA TYR A 148 11.36 3.59 2.85
C TYR A 148 12.48 4.38 2.16
N LEU A 149 12.52 5.71 2.30
CA LEU A 149 13.53 6.52 1.63
C LEU A 149 14.93 6.24 2.15
N ARG A 150 15.09 5.92 3.43
CA ARG A 150 16.39 5.48 3.98
C ARG A 150 17.01 4.32 3.17
N TYR A 151 16.18 3.44 2.63
CA TYR A 151 16.65 2.29 1.82
C TYR A 151 16.93 2.64 0.36
N ILE A 152 16.52 3.83 -0.08
CA ILE A 152 16.79 4.40 -1.41
C ILE A 152 17.97 5.38 -1.34
N GLU A 153 18.07 6.15 -0.27
CA GLU A 153 19.16 7.10 0.04
C GLU A 153 20.51 6.41 0.21
N ASP A 154 20.54 5.18 0.75
CA ASP A 154 21.74 4.33 0.72
C ASP A 154 22.18 3.96 -0.72
N THR A 155 21.43 4.36 -1.75
CA THR A 155 21.73 4.07 -3.17
C THR A 155 22.05 5.30 -4.03
N ASP A 156 21.60 6.54 -3.76
CA ASP A 156 21.97 7.70 -4.62
C ASP A 156 21.74 9.10 -4.00
N ALA A 157 22.79 9.93 -3.96
CA ALA A 157 22.76 11.33 -3.51
C ALA A 157 22.06 12.29 -4.51
N LEU A 158 21.96 11.89 -5.79
CA LEU A 158 21.31 12.65 -6.86
C LEU A 158 19.79 12.76 -6.68
N ILE A 159 19.22 11.84 -5.89
CA ILE A 159 17.79 11.76 -5.59
C ILE A 159 17.36 12.92 -4.70
N GLN A 160 18.18 13.30 -3.72
CA GLN A 160 17.83 14.32 -2.72
C GLN A 160 17.71 15.72 -3.33
N ASP A 161 18.65 16.11 -4.19
CA ASP A 161 18.70 17.43 -4.85
C ASP A 161 17.45 17.68 -5.71
N VAL A 162 17.01 16.67 -6.46
CA VAL A 162 15.76 16.76 -7.25
C VAL A 162 14.53 16.86 -6.35
N PHE A 163 14.50 16.16 -5.22
CA PHE A 163 13.35 16.24 -4.31
C PHE A 163 13.28 17.57 -3.54
N GLU A 164 14.42 18.14 -3.15
CA GLU A 164 14.48 19.47 -2.51
C GLU A 164 14.09 20.57 -3.50
N SER A 165 14.47 20.44 -4.78
CA SER A 165 14.03 21.35 -5.85
C SER A 165 12.51 21.33 -6.10
N TRP A 166 11.81 20.28 -5.65
CA TRP A 166 10.35 20.15 -5.79
C TRP A 166 9.56 20.69 -4.59
N SER A 167 10.22 20.98 -3.46
CA SER A 167 9.59 21.71 -2.36
C SER A 167 9.77 23.21 -2.57
N ASP A 168 8.71 23.88 -3.00
CA ASP A 168 8.67 25.33 -3.13
C ASP A 168 8.73 25.98 -1.74
N GLU A 169 9.59 26.99 -1.53
CA GLU A 169 9.85 27.61 -0.20
C GLU A 169 8.59 28.24 0.44
N GLY A 170 7.53 28.48 -0.34
CA GLY A 170 6.29 29.13 0.11
C GLY A 170 5.07 28.22 0.28
N MET A 171 5.10 26.95 -0.17
CA MET A 171 3.95 26.05 -0.06
C MET A 171 4.41 24.61 0.14
N THR A 172 4.11 24.04 1.31
CA THR A 172 4.40 22.63 1.49
C THR A 172 3.41 21.81 0.68
N TYR A 173 3.86 20.68 0.13
CA TYR A 173 2.99 19.76 -0.59
C TYR A 173 1.75 19.32 0.23
N ALA A 174 1.88 19.27 1.56
CA ALA A 174 0.77 18.99 2.47
C ALA A 174 -0.33 20.06 2.38
N ASP A 175 0.03 21.33 2.20
CA ASP A 175 -0.90 22.45 2.08
C ASP A 175 -1.68 22.39 0.76
N ALA A 176 -1.03 22.02 -0.35
CA ALA A 176 -1.68 21.88 -1.66
C ALA A 176 -2.74 20.74 -1.69
N VAL A 177 -2.46 19.61 -1.02
CA VAL A 177 -3.42 18.48 -0.92
C VAL A 177 -4.59 18.78 0.02
N LEU A 178 -4.36 19.56 1.08
CA LEU A 178 -5.42 20.00 1.97
C LEU A 178 -6.33 21.05 1.31
N ALA A 179 -5.76 21.92 0.47
CA ALA A 179 -6.54 22.88 -0.33
C ALA A 179 -7.49 22.17 -1.31
N ASP A 180 -7.02 21.13 -2.02
CA ASP A 180 -7.84 20.35 -2.97
C ASP A 180 -8.99 19.60 -2.29
N ARG A 181 -8.82 19.17 -1.03
CA ARG A 181 -9.87 18.50 -0.25
C ARG A 181 -10.96 19.42 0.28
N ASN A 182 -10.71 20.72 0.39
CA ASN A 182 -11.69 21.71 0.87
C ASN A 182 -12.58 22.27 -0.25
N VAL A 183 -12.33 21.87 -1.51
CA VAL A 183 -13.09 22.30 -2.70
C VAL A 183 -14.12 21.24 -3.15
N ALA A 184 -14.24 20.11 -2.43
CA ALA A 184 -15.14 18.99 -2.73
C ALA A 184 -16.24 18.77 -1.69
#